data_AF-A0A951DSM7-F1
#
_entry.id   AF-A0A951DSM7-F1
#
_cell.length_a   1.000
_cell.length_b   1.000
_cell.length_c   1.000
_cell.angle_alpha   90.00
_cell.angle_beta   90.00
_cell.angle_gamma   90.00
#
_symmetry.space_group_name_H-M   'P 1'
#
loop_
_entity.id
_entity.type
_entity.pdbx_description
1 polymer ?
#
loop_
_entity_poly.entity_id
_entity_poly.type
_entity_poly.pdbx_seq_one_letter_code
_entity_poly.pdbx_strand_id
1 'polypeptide(L)'
;MRNAACLLSAGALILALLLPQTAAGQTSRINGVFLFGANMPWLNWGADFGGGPNGGGVSGDIAQVDTKLSAAHTAGMKMVRWWVFEGGSPQIQRDGSGTPTGINPTVYTDIDAALTEAAKYDIYYNLVLFGGTNDDSTTHQWWEDATKRQALVNVLTPLFQHYAGNPRVHTWEVVNE
;
A
#
# COMPACT_ATOMS: atom_id res chain seq x y z
N MET A 1 -57.71 38.64 -38.23
CA MET A 1 -58.41 37.45 -37.70
C MET A 1 -57.36 36.35 -37.56
N ARG A 2 -57.18 35.83 -36.35
CA ARG A 2 -56.04 35.00 -35.92
C ARG A 2 -56.22 33.54 -36.34
N ASN A 3 -55.15 32.95 -36.87
CA ASN A 3 -55.00 31.51 -37.11
C ASN A 3 -54.97 30.76 -35.77
N ALA A 4 -55.63 29.60 -35.71
CA ALA A 4 -55.46 28.63 -34.64
C ALA A 4 -55.33 27.23 -35.25
N ALA A 5 -54.11 26.70 -35.22
CA ALA A 5 -53.84 25.27 -35.31
C ALA A 5 -53.96 24.68 -33.90
N CYS A 6 -54.58 23.50 -33.76
CA CYS A 6 -54.49 22.72 -32.53
C CYS A 6 -54.19 21.26 -32.89
N LEU A 7 -53.10 20.77 -32.31
CA LEU A 7 -52.41 19.53 -32.60
C LEU A 7 -53.14 18.32 -32.01
N LEU A 8 -53.17 17.21 -32.76
CA LEU A 8 -53.39 15.86 -32.24
C LEU A 8 -52.02 15.23 -31.99
N SER A 9 -51.64 15.05 -30.73
CA SER A 9 -50.48 14.24 -30.33
C SER A 9 -50.94 12.83 -29.95
N ALA A 10 -50.61 11.85 -30.79
CA ALA A 10 -50.73 10.43 -30.46
C ALA A 10 -49.53 10.02 -29.58
N GLY A 11 -49.79 9.64 -28.33
CA GLY A 11 -48.77 9.12 -27.42
C GLY A 11 -48.36 7.70 -27.81
N ALA A 12 -47.08 7.52 -28.17
CA ALA A 12 -46.47 6.20 -28.29
C ALA A 12 -46.14 5.66 -26.89
N LEU A 13 -46.83 4.59 -26.48
CA LEU A 13 -46.52 3.86 -25.25
C LEU A 13 -45.29 2.97 -25.52
N ILE A 14 -44.11 3.42 -25.10
CA ILE A 14 -42.89 2.60 -25.15
C ILE A 14 -42.94 1.63 -23.98
N LEU A 15 -43.28 0.37 -24.26
CA LEU A 15 -43.16 -0.73 -23.31
C LEU A 15 -41.66 -1.10 -23.19
N ALA A 16 -40.98 -0.51 -22.21
CA ALA A 16 -39.62 -0.88 -21.89
C ALA A 16 -39.60 -2.30 -21.31
N LEU A 17 -39.12 -3.27 -22.09
CA LEU A 17 -38.77 -4.60 -21.59
C LEU A 17 -37.65 -4.44 -20.55
N LEU A 18 -38.00 -4.60 -19.27
CA LEU A 18 -37.06 -4.82 -18.18
C LEU A 18 -36.42 -6.19 -18.36
N LEU A 19 -35.35 -6.26 -19.16
CA LEU A 19 -34.41 -7.37 -19.03
C LEU A 19 -33.77 -7.26 -17.64
N PRO A 20 -33.68 -8.36 -16.86
CA PRO A 20 -32.87 -8.33 -15.66
C PRO A 20 -31.44 -8.04 -16.08
N GLN A 21 -30.92 -6.87 -15.72
CA GLN A 21 -29.49 -6.63 -15.74
C GLN A 21 -28.89 -7.60 -14.74
N THR A 22 -28.37 -8.72 -15.21
CA THR A 22 -27.39 -9.47 -14.44
C THR A 22 -26.21 -8.52 -14.30
N ALA A 23 -26.10 -7.86 -13.15
CA ALA A 23 -24.85 -7.30 -12.72
C ALA A 23 -23.89 -8.48 -12.62
N ALA A 24 -23.18 -8.76 -13.71
CA ALA A 24 -21.96 -9.55 -13.65
C ALA A 24 -21.00 -8.69 -12.83
N GLY A 25 -21.10 -8.81 -11.50
CA GLY A 25 -20.16 -8.22 -10.59
C GLY A 25 -18.81 -8.72 -11.03
N GLN A 26 -17.99 -7.83 -11.60
CA GLN A 26 -16.64 -8.20 -11.95
C GLN A 26 -15.99 -8.66 -10.65
N THR A 27 -15.62 -9.93 -10.59
CA THR A 27 -14.78 -10.39 -9.50
C THR A 27 -13.50 -9.57 -9.61
N SER A 28 -13.23 -8.69 -8.64
CA SER A 28 -12.02 -7.88 -8.59
C SER A 28 -10.80 -8.79 -8.51
N ARG A 29 -10.29 -9.17 -9.67
CA ARG A 29 -9.14 -10.04 -9.86
C ARG A 29 -8.09 -9.23 -10.60
N ILE A 30 -6.87 -9.19 -10.09
CA ILE A 30 -5.76 -8.53 -10.77
C ILE A 30 -5.17 -9.56 -11.72
N ASN A 31 -5.25 -9.30 -13.03
CA ASN A 31 -4.83 -10.26 -14.08
C ASN A 31 -5.43 -11.67 -13.90
N GLY A 32 -6.69 -11.77 -13.47
CA GLY A 32 -7.37 -13.05 -13.23
C GLY A 32 -7.07 -13.70 -11.87
N VAL A 33 -6.23 -13.09 -11.03
CA VAL A 33 -5.83 -13.60 -9.71
C VAL A 33 -6.60 -12.90 -8.59
N PHE A 34 -7.09 -13.69 -7.63
CA PHE A 34 -7.59 -13.17 -6.35
C PHE A 34 -6.42 -13.05 -5.37
N LEU A 35 -6.26 -11.88 -4.75
CA LEU A 35 -5.20 -11.62 -3.78
C LEU A 35 -5.53 -12.29 -2.43
N PHE A 36 -5.13 -13.55 -2.28
CA PHE A 36 -5.28 -14.26 -1.02
C PHE A 36 -4.02 -14.11 -0.16
N GLY A 37 -4.21 -13.59 1.05
CA GLY A 37 -3.10 -13.27 1.95
C GLY A 37 -3.56 -12.90 3.35
N ALA A 38 -2.61 -12.46 4.15
CA ALA A 38 -2.83 -12.00 5.51
C ALA A 38 -2.02 -10.74 5.80
N ASN A 39 -2.45 -10.04 6.84
CA ASN A 39 -1.67 -8.96 7.42
C ASN A 39 -0.64 -9.56 8.39
N MET A 40 0.62 -9.28 8.14
CA MET A 40 1.72 -9.43 9.09
C MET A 40 2.19 -8.01 9.36
N PRO A 41 1.44 -7.26 10.18
CA PRO A 41 1.62 -5.82 10.22
C PRO A 41 2.99 -5.45 10.76
N TRP A 42 3.54 -6.27 11.66
CA TRP A 42 4.94 -6.22 12.11
C TRP A 42 5.35 -7.58 12.69
N LEU A 43 6.66 -7.81 12.76
CA LEU A 43 7.30 -8.79 13.63
C LEU A 43 7.88 -8.07 14.85
N ASN A 44 8.56 -6.95 14.61
CA ASN A 44 9.08 -6.01 15.59
C ASN A 44 8.53 -4.62 15.28
N TRP A 45 7.54 -4.18 16.07
CA TRP A 45 6.81 -2.94 15.82
C TRP A 45 7.76 -1.73 15.69
N GLY A 46 7.73 -1.07 14.52
CA GLY A 46 8.56 0.10 14.20
C GLY A 46 10.05 -0.20 14.00
N ALA A 47 10.46 -1.47 13.90
CA ALA A 47 11.85 -1.89 13.84
C ALA A 47 12.16 -2.91 12.73
N ASP A 48 11.16 -3.46 12.04
CA ASP A 48 11.36 -4.46 10.99
C ASP A 48 12.22 -3.95 9.83
N PHE A 49 12.08 -2.68 9.45
CA PHE A 49 12.87 -2.06 8.39
C PHE A 49 13.66 -0.88 8.96
N GLY A 50 14.98 -0.91 8.78
CA GLY A 50 15.90 0.10 9.30
C GLY A 50 16.23 -0.07 10.80
N GLY A 51 15.84 -1.17 11.43
CA GLY A 51 16.16 -1.54 12.82
C GLY A 51 15.49 -0.71 13.93
N GLY A 52 14.99 0.48 13.63
CA GLY A 52 14.34 1.36 14.61
C GLY A 52 15.20 1.64 15.87
N PRO A 53 14.59 2.18 16.95
CA PRO A 53 15.29 2.41 18.23
C PRO A 53 15.69 1.13 18.97
N ASN A 54 15.05 0.00 18.65
CA ASN A 54 15.21 -1.27 19.37
C ASN A 54 16.20 -2.24 18.71
N GLY A 55 16.74 -1.90 17.53
CA GLY A 55 17.50 -2.81 16.69
C GLY A 55 16.66 -3.97 16.14
N GLY A 56 17.27 -4.82 15.31
CA GLY A 56 16.68 -6.11 14.93
C GLY A 56 15.91 -6.14 13.60
N GLY A 57 16.18 -5.23 12.66
CA GLY A 57 15.60 -5.25 11.31
C GLY A 57 15.66 -6.62 10.63
N VAL A 58 14.83 -6.84 9.61
CA VAL A 58 14.63 -8.14 8.95
C VAL A 58 15.93 -8.86 8.61
N SER A 59 16.96 -8.13 8.16
CA SER A 59 18.26 -8.72 7.83
C SER A 59 18.98 -9.37 9.02
N GLY A 60 18.67 -8.96 10.25
CA GLY A 60 19.21 -9.49 11.50
C GLY A 60 18.49 -10.73 12.05
N ASP A 61 17.23 -10.98 11.64
CA ASP A 61 16.46 -12.18 12.04
C ASP A 61 15.64 -12.74 10.86
N ILE A 62 16.36 -13.13 9.81
CA ILE A 62 15.75 -13.69 8.61
C ILE A 62 15.02 -15.02 8.89
N ALA A 63 15.40 -15.75 9.94
CA ALA A 63 14.79 -17.01 10.32
C ALA A 63 13.34 -16.84 10.79
N GLN A 64 13.04 -15.74 11.48
CA GLN A 64 11.68 -15.38 11.84
C GLN A 64 10.82 -15.12 10.60
N VAL A 65 11.37 -14.41 9.60
CA VAL A 65 10.69 -14.14 8.33
C VAL A 65 10.43 -15.44 7.56
N ASP A 66 11.45 -16.28 7.38
CA ASP A 66 11.33 -17.60 6.73
C ASP A 66 10.19 -18.42 7.35
N THR A 67 10.14 -18.51 8.68
CA THR A 67 9.10 -19.25 9.41
C THR A 67 7.70 -18.74 9.06
N LYS A 68 7.51 -17.42 9.01
CA LYS A 68 6.21 -16.81 8.70
C LYS A 68 5.80 -17.01 7.24
N LEU A 69 6.74 -16.84 6.31
CA LEU A 69 6.49 -17.01 4.89
C LEU A 69 6.24 -18.48 4.51
N SER A 70 6.95 -19.41 5.12
CA SER A 70 6.71 -20.85 4.96
C SER A 70 5.30 -21.25 5.42
N ALA A 71 4.85 -20.72 6.56
CA ALA A 71 3.49 -20.93 7.05
C ALA A 71 2.42 -20.34 6.11
N ALA A 72 2.63 -19.11 5.62
CA ALA A 72 1.75 -18.47 4.65
C ALA A 72 1.67 -19.26 3.33
N HIS A 73 2.81 -19.72 2.82
CA HIS A 73 2.89 -20.56 1.63
C HIS A 73 2.12 -21.88 1.80
N THR A 74 2.33 -22.56 2.92
CA THR A 74 1.62 -23.80 3.26
C THR A 74 0.11 -23.60 3.33
N ALA A 75 -0.35 -22.43 3.78
CA ALA A 75 -1.75 -22.05 3.79
C ALA A 75 -2.31 -21.66 2.40
N GLY A 76 -1.48 -21.64 1.36
CA GLY A 76 -1.85 -21.25 -0.01
C GLY A 76 -1.90 -19.74 -0.25
N MET A 77 -1.36 -18.93 0.66
CA MET A 77 -1.31 -17.47 0.51
C MET A 77 -0.25 -17.06 -0.51
N LYS A 78 -0.52 -15.93 -1.18
CA LYS A 78 0.41 -15.28 -2.11
C LYS A 78 0.74 -13.85 -1.72
N MET A 79 -0.03 -13.26 -0.80
CA MET A 79 0.15 -11.87 -0.40
C MET A 79 0.43 -11.77 1.11
N VAL A 80 1.34 -10.87 1.47
CA VAL A 80 1.54 -10.43 2.84
C VAL A 80 1.48 -8.90 2.88
N ARG A 81 0.69 -8.34 3.79
CA ARG A 81 0.64 -6.89 4.03
C ARG A 81 1.49 -6.56 5.26
N TRP A 82 2.52 -5.74 5.11
CA TRP A 82 3.56 -5.48 6.13
C TRP A 82 3.91 -3.98 6.20
N TRP A 83 3.99 -3.45 7.42
CA TRP A 83 4.24 -2.02 7.67
C TRP A 83 5.75 -1.70 7.68
N VAL A 84 6.11 -0.47 7.28
CA VAL A 84 7.51 -0.06 7.01
C VAL A 84 7.99 1.09 7.90
N PHE A 85 7.25 2.19 8.02
CA PHE A 85 7.66 3.38 8.77
C PHE A 85 6.69 3.71 9.92
N GLU A 86 6.45 2.74 10.80
CA GLU A 86 5.49 2.90 11.89
C GLU A 86 6.01 3.79 13.03
N GLY A 87 5.11 4.13 13.97
CA GLY A 87 5.49 4.73 15.25
C GLY A 87 6.20 6.07 15.11
N GLY A 88 5.69 6.94 14.24
CA GLY A 88 6.33 8.21 13.94
C GLY A 88 7.52 8.11 12.98
N SER A 89 7.72 7.00 12.27
CA SER A 89 8.68 6.91 11.15
C SER A 89 10.14 7.32 11.46
N PRO A 90 10.77 6.79 12.54
CA PRO A 90 12.14 7.15 12.92
C PRO A 90 13.21 6.81 11.86
N GLN A 91 12.88 5.94 10.90
CA GLN A 91 13.72 5.58 9.76
C GLN A 91 13.89 6.72 8.74
N ILE A 92 12.97 7.68 8.73
CA ILE A 92 13.03 8.86 7.87
C ILE A 92 13.84 9.93 8.60
N GLN A 93 14.98 10.29 8.03
CA GLN A 93 15.83 11.34 8.56
C GLN A 93 15.15 12.70 8.41
N ARG A 94 15.39 13.58 9.38
CA ARG A 94 14.75 14.90 9.50
C ARG A 94 15.81 15.96 9.74
N ASP A 95 15.58 17.17 9.23
CA ASP A 95 16.31 18.35 9.70
C ASP A 95 15.76 18.89 11.04
N GLY A 96 16.36 19.96 11.55
CA GLY A 96 15.94 20.58 12.81
C GLY A 96 14.52 21.16 12.82
N SER A 97 13.87 21.29 11.66
CA SER A 97 12.48 21.71 11.53
C SER A 97 11.50 20.54 11.43
N GLY A 98 12.01 19.30 11.38
CA GLY A 98 11.20 18.10 11.15
C GLY A 98 10.91 17.84 9.66
N THR A 99 11.59 18.52 8.74
CA THR A 99 11.44 18.29 7.29
C THR A 99 12.20 17.02 6.89
N PRO A 100 11.60 16.09 6.12
CA PRO A 100 12.28 14.89 5.65
C PRO A 100 13.50 15.21 4.79
N THR A 101 14.62 14.54 5.05
CA THR A 101 15.88 14.74 4.32
C THR A 101 16.45 13.47 3.71
N GLY A 102 16.02 12.29 4.15
CA GLY A 102 16.51 11.02 3.64
C GLY A 102 15.88 9.80 4.30
N ILE A 103 16.26 8.62 3.82
CA ILE A 103 15.90 7.32 4.40
C ILE A 103 17.16 6.71 4.99
N ASN A 104 17.08 6.14 6.20
CA ASN A 104 18.15 5.32 6.75
C ASN A 104 18.50 4.18 5.74
N PRO A 105 19.76 4.08 5.26
CA PRO A 105 20.15 3.06 4.28
C PRO A 105 19.83 1.61 4.70
N THR A 106 19.79 1.31 6.00
CA THR A 106 19.44 -0.02 6.51
C THR A 106 18.02 -0.45 6.11
N VAL A 107 17.11 0.50 5.83
CA VAL A 107 15.78 0.19 5.29
C VAL A 107 15.89 -0.62 3.98
N TYR A 108 16.81 -0.25 3.10
CA TYR A 108 17.02 -0.97 1.84
C TYR A 108 17.57 -2.37 2.11
N THR A 109 18.53 -2.50 3.03
CA THR A 109 19.08 -3.81 3.43
C THR A 109 17.99 -4.76 3.95
N ASP A 110 17.08 -4.25 4.77
CA ASP A 110 15.99 -5.05 5.34
C ASP A 110 14.91 -5.39 4.31
N ILE A 111 14.54 -4.45 3.42
CA ILE A 111 13.60 -4.72 2.33
C ILE A 111 14.20 -5.75 1.35
N ASP A 112 15.48 -5.62 1.00
CA ASP A 112 16.17 -6.58 0.11
C ASP A 112 16.18 -7.99 0.69
N ALA A 113 16.44 -8.11 2.00
CA ALA A 113 16.39 -9.38 2.71
C ALA A 113 14.96 -9.96 2.70
N ALA A 114 13.94 -9.14 3.00
CA ALA A 114 12.55 -9.57 2.98
C ALA A 114 12.09 -10.04 1.58
N LEU A 115 12.49 -9.33 0.52
CA LEU A 115 12.15 -9.66 -0.87
C LEU A 115 12.86 -10.93 -1.35
N THR A 116 14.12 -11.12 -0.94
CA THR A 116 14.86 -12.35 -1.20
C THR A 116 14.17 -13.54 -0.55
N GLU A 117 13.70 -13.39 0.69
CA GLU A 117 12.97 -14.43 1.41
C GLU A 117 11.62 -14.75 0.75
N ALA A 118 10.86 -13.72 0.35
CA ALA A 118 9.58 -13.87 -0.33
C ALA A 118 9.69 -14.61 -1.67
N ALA A 119 10.81 -14.44 -2.37
CA ALA A 119 11.06 -15.13 -3.64
C ALA A 119 11.10 -16.66 -3.49
N LYS A 120 11.54 -17.20 -2.34
CA LYS A 120 11.59 -18.65 -2.07
C LYS A 120 10.19 -19.29 -2.06
N TYR A 121 9.19 -18.51 -1.64
CA TYR A 121 7.82 -19.00 -1.39
C TYR A 121 6.79 -18.50 -2.40
N ASP A 122 7.23 -17.74 -3.41
CA ASP A 122 6.37 -17.05 -4.37
C ASP A 122 5.32 -16.17 -3.68
N ILE A 123 5.77 -15.41 -2.67
CA ILE A 123 4.96 -14.44 -1.92
C ILE A 123 5.26 -13.03 -2.41
N TYR A 124 4.25 -12.17 -2.36
CA TYR A 124 4.30 -10.77 -2.75
C TYR A 124 3.93 -9.90 -1.57
N TYR A 125 4.50 -8.70 -1.50
CA TYR A 125 4.21 -7.74 -0.44
C TYR A 125 3.30 -6.61 -0.90
N ASN A 126 2.33 -6.28 -0.04
CA ASN A 126 1.79 -4.93 0.08
C ASN A 126 2.56 -4.24 1.21
N LEU A 127 3.44 -3.31 0.86
CA LEU A 127 4.28 -2.57 1.81
C LEU A 127 3.56 -1.28 2.20
N VAL A 128 3.23 -1.16 3.48
CA VAL A 128 2.48 -0.03 4.03
C VAL A 128 3.46 0.97 4.65
N LEU A 129 3.50 2.18 4.11
CA LEU A 129 4.52 3.14 4.51
C LEU A 129 4.21 3.73 5.89
N PHE A 130 3.03 4.29 6.08
CA PHE A 130 2.70 5.05 7.30
C PHE A 130 1.42 4.52 7.95
N GLY A 131 1.19 4.86 9.21
CA GLY A 131 -0.12 4.73 9.86
C GLY A 131 -0.68 6.11 10.20
N GLY A 132 -1.97 6.34 9.94
CA GLY A 132 -2.63 7.62 10.20
C GLY A 132 -3.13 7.76 11.65
N THR A 133 -3.10 6.68 12.43
CA THR A 133 -3.49 6.66 13.85
C THR A 133 -2.31 6.62 14.83
N ASN A 134 -1.08 6.51 14.32
CA ASN A 134 0.14 6.39 15.12
C ASN A 134 1.27 7.31 14.63
N ASP A 135 0.91 8.41 13.98
CA ASP A 135 1.83 9.49 13.63
C ASP A 135 2.21 10.32 14.87
N ASP A 136 3.42 10.88 14.86
CA ASP A 136 3.84 11.86 15.84
C ASP A 136 3.53 13.29 15.33
N SER A 137 3.67 14.30 16.19
CA SER A 137 3.41 15.69 15.80
C SER A 137 4.27 16.20 14.64
N THR A 138 5.40 15.55 14.34
CA THR A 138 6.30 15.89 13.24
C THR A 138 5.85 15.20 11.95
N THR A 139 5.59 13.90 11.99
CA THR A 139 5.06 13.12 10.86
C THR A 139 3.71 13.66 10.43
N HIS A 140 2.87 14.10 11.36
CA HIS A 140 1.58 14.73 11.05
C HIS A 140 1.73 15.95 10.12
N GLN A 141 2.78 16.75 10.34
CA GLN A 141 3.06 17.93 9.51
C GLN A 141 3.44 17.57 8.07
N TRP A 142 3.86 16.33 7.78
CA TRP A 142 4.10 15.90 6.40
C TRP A 142 2.81 15.78 5.59
N TRP A 143 1.66 15.67 6.26
CA TRP A 143 0.34 15.66 5.63
C TRP A 143 -0.18 17.08 5.41
N GLU A 144 0.01 17.97 6.39
CA GLU A 144 -0.59 19.30 6.42
C GLU A 144 0.27 20.37 5.72
N ASP A 145 1.59 20.30 5.83
CA ASP A 145 2.52 21.26 5.26
C ASP A 145 2.96 20.83 3.84
N ALA A 146 2.68 21.67 2.85
CA ALA A 146 2.99 21.36 1.45
C ALA A 146 4.49 21.25 1.15
N THR A 147 5.32 22.04 1.82
CA THR A 147 6.78 22.01 1.66
C THR A 147 7.34 20.72 2.25
N LYS A 148 6.88 20.33 3.44
CA LYS A 148 7.31 19.07 4.07
C LYS A 148 6.82 17.85 3.31
N ARG A 149 5.58 17.89 2.80
CA ARG A 149 5.03 16.85 1.94
C ARG A 149 5.85 16.68 0.67
N GLN A 150 6.25 17.78 0.02
CA GLN A 150 7.10 17.71 -1.18
C GLN A 150 8.49 17.14 -0.84
N ALA A 151 9.07 17.50 0.30
CA ALA A 151 10.31 16.90 0.76
C ALA A 151 10.16 15.38 0.99
N LEU A 152 9.05 14.93 1.60
CA LEU A 152 8.75 13.51 1.75
C LEU A 152 8.67 12.78 0.40
N VAL A 153 8.00 13.38 -0.60
CA VAL A 153 7.95 12.82 -1.96
C VAL A 153 9.36 12.65 -2.54
N ASN A 154 10.23 13.66 -2.37
CA ASN A 154 11.62 13.58 -2.84
C ASN A 154 12.41 12.48 -2.12
N VAL A 155 12.16 12.27 -0.83
CA VAL A 155 12.79 11.22 -0.01
C VAL A 155 12.32 9.82 -0.40
N LEU A 156 11.02 9.64 -0.71
CA LEU A 156 10.44 8.34 -1.09
C LEU A 156 10.66 7.98 -2.56
N THR A 157 10.90 8.95 -3.45
CA THR A 157 11.08 8.70 -4.88
C THR A 157 12.23 7.72 -5.18
N PRO A 158 13.43 7.86 -4.59
CA PRO A 158 14.50 6.88 -4.76
C PRO A 158 14.13 5.47 -4.29
N LEU A 159 13.37 5.34 -3.20
CA LEU A 159 12.89 4.05 -2.69
C LEU A 159 12.03 3.34 -3.75
N PHE A 160 11.04 4.05 -4.30
CA PHE A 160 10.16 3.48 -5.32
C PHE A 160 10.92 3.16 -6.60
N GLN A 161 11.84 4.03 -7.04
CA GLN A 161 12.67 3.78 -8.22
C GLN A 161 13.56 2.54 -8.04
N HIS A 162 14.14 2.37 -6.86
CA HIS A 162 14.99 1.22 -6.54
C HIS A 162 14.23 -0.11 -6.67
N TYR A 163 12.96 -0.15 -6.20
CA TYR A 163 12.14 -1.36 -6.20
C TYR A 163 11.16 -1.50 -7.36
N ALA A 164 11.12 -0.55 -8.30
CA ALA A 164 10.13 -0.52 -9.39
C ALA A 164 10.14 -1.80 -10.26
N GLY A 165 11.29 -2.45 -10.39
CA GLY A 165 11.45 -3.69 -11.16
C GLY A 165 11.32 -4.98 -10.34
N ASN A 166 11.17 -4.91 -9.02
CA ASN A 166 11.12 -6.11 -8.18
C ASN A 166 9.70 -6.70 -8.16
N PRO A 167 9.48 -7.91 -8.70
CA PRO A 167 8.14 -8.47 -8.82
C PRO A 167 7.51 -8.81 -7.47
N ARG A 168 8.30 -8.91 -6.39
CA ARG A 168 7.82 -9.24 -5.05
C ARG A 168 7.24 -8.02 -4.33
N VAL A 169 7.46 -6.81 -4.83
CA VAL A 169 6.74 -5.61 -4.39
C VAL A 169 5.49 -5.46 -5.26
N HIS A 170 4.34 -5.92 -4.77
CA HIS A 170 3.09 -5.84 -5.52
C HIS A 170 2.43 -4.46 -5.37
N THR A 171 2.48 -3.87 -4.18
CA THR A 171 1.85 -2.57 -3.93
C THR A 171 2.60 -1.82 -2.83
N TRP A 172 2.64 -0.50 -2.99
CA TRP A 172 2.94 0.44 -1.92
C TRP A 172 1.63 1.05 -1.44
N GLU A 173 1.28 0.80 -0.19
CA GLU A 173 0.14 1.43 0.47
C GLU A 173 0.66 2.63 1.27
N VAL A 174 0.19 3.84 0.96
CA VAL A 174 0.77 5.05 1.54
C VAL A 174 0.47 5.15 3.03
N VAL A 175 -0.78 4.96 3.43
CA VAL A 175 -1.20 5.13 4.83
C VAL A 175 -2.20 4.03 5.20
N ASN A 176 -1.96 3.38 6.33
CA ASN A 176 -2.96 2.61 7.05
C ASN A 176 -3.85 3.55 7.88
N GLU A 177 -5.17 3.50 7.65
CA GLU A 177 -6.20 4.23 8.40
C GLU A 177 -5.97 5.74 8.50
#